data_AF-A0A6V7HR11-F1
#
_entry.id   AF-A0A6V7HR11-F1
#
_cell.length_a   1.000
_cell.length_b   1.000
_cell.length_c   1.000
_cell.angle_alpha   90.00
_cell.angle_beta   90.00
_cell.angle_gamma   90.00
#
_symmetry.space_group_name_H-M   'P 1'
#
loop_
_entity.id
_entity.type
_entity.pdbx_description
1 polymer ?
#
loop_
_entity_poly.entity_id
_entity_poly.type
_entity_poly.pdbx_seq_one_letter_code
_entity_poly.pdbx_strand_id
1 'polypeptide(L)' 'DLTPDTLAVLVNAVYFKGKWTEPFRKESTRDAEFHLYDGTTKNVPTMHTWRRYNYGVLSDVKAKFAELPYQ' A
#
# COMPACT_ATOMS: atom_id res chain seq x y z
N ASP A 1 22.53 1.69 20.09
CA ASP A 1 22.71 0.56 21.02
C ASP A 1 22.31 0.95 22.43
N LEU A 2 21.87 -0.03 23.22
CA LEU A 2 21.42 0.19 24.58
C LEU A 2 22.62 0.47 25.49
N THR A 3 22.46 1.39 26.44
CA THR A 3 23.49 1.71 27.42
C THR A 3 23.46 0.71 28.60
N PRO A 4 24.58 0.55 29.34
CA PRO A 4 24.64 -0.35 30.50
C PRO A 4 23.60 -0.06 31.59
N ASP A 5 23.11 1.18 31.69
CA ASP A 5 22.11 1.60 32.69
C ASP A 5 20.66 1.37 32.23
N THR A 6 20.46 0.72 31.07
CA THR A 6 19.11 0.41 30.57
C THR A 6 18.42 -0.62 31.47
N LEU A 7 17.41 -0.18 32.22
CA LEU A 7 16.68 -1.02 33.18
C LEU A 7 15.61 -1.92 32.53
N ALA A 8 14.98 -1.47 31.46
CA ALA A 8 14.01 -2.26 30.70
C ALA A 8 13.82 -1.72 29.28
N VAL A 9 13.51 -2.61 28.34
CA VAL A 9 13.05 -2.26 27.00
C VAL A 9 11.82 -3.10 26.67
N LEU A 10 10.76 -2.43 26.21
CA LEU A 10 9.59 -3.09 25.64
C LEU A 10 9.54 -2.79 24.15
N VAL A 11 9.61 -3.83 23.33
CA VAL A 11 9.56 -3.72 21.87
C VAL A 11 8.37 -4.51 21.34
N ASN A 12 7.66 -3.93 20.38
CA ASN A 12 6.65 -4.60 19.59
C ASN A 12 6.98 -4.45 18.11
N ALA A 13 6.89 -5.53 17.35
CA ALA A 13 7.04 -5.54 15.91
C ALA A 13 5.93 -6.39 15.29
N VAL A 14 5.28 -5.87 14.24
CA VAL A 14 4.23 -6.56 13.49
C VAL A 14 4.60 -6.53 12.01
N TYR A 15 4.56 -7.69 11.36
CA TYR A 15 4.79 -7.84 9.92
C TYR A 15 3.65 -8.62 9.30
N PHE A 16 3.05 -8.06 8.24
CA PHE A 16 1.97 -8.70 7.49
C PHE A 16 2.29 -8.72 6.00
N LYS A 17 2.14 -9.91 5.39
CA LYS A 17 2.23 -10.12 3.94
C LYS A 17 1.14 -11.10 3.50
N GLY A 18 -0.08 -10.58 3.35
CA GLY A 18 -1.22 -11.36 2.88
C GLY A 18 -1.16 -11.63 1.38
N LYS A 19 -1.76 -12.75 0.97
CA LYS A 19 -2.05 -13.03 -0.44
C LYS A 19 -3.37 -12.36 -0.79
N TRP A 20 -3.43 -11.66 -1.92
CA TRP A 20 -4.71 -11.18 -2.43
C TRP A 20 -5.61 -12.37 -2.77
N THR A 21 -6.92 -12.23 -2.54
CA THR A 21 -7.91 -13.21 -3.03
C THR A 21 -7.84 -13.31 -4.55
N GLU A 22 -7.66 -12.16 -5.22
CA GLU A 22 -7.46 -12.06 -6.66
C GLU A 22 -6.10 -11.39 -6.96
N PRO A 23 -5.04 -12.17 -7.21
CA PRO A 23 -3.71 -11.63 -7.46
C PRO A 23 -3.60 -10.81 -8.76
N PHE A 24 -2.76 -9.77 -8.73
CA PHE A 24 -2.37 -9.03 -9.91
C PHE A 24 -1.48 -9.90 -10.83
N ARG A 25 -1.69 -9.79 -12.14
CA ARG A 25 -0.82 -10.42 -13.14
C ARG A 25 0.50 -9.65 -13.22
N LYS A 26 1.63 -10.32 -13.04
CA LYS A 26 2.95 -9.68 -13.03
C LYS A 26 3.27 -9.01 -14.36
N GLU A 27 2.80 -9.61 -15.46
CA GLU A 27 3.00 -9.15 -16.83
C GLU A 27 2.21 -7.86 -17.11
N SER A 28 1.24 -7.52 -16.26
CA SER A 28 0.47 -6.27 -16.34
C SER A 28 1.06 -5.15 -15.47
N THR A 29 2.14 -5.41 -14.72
CA THR A 29 2.87 -4.38 -13.99
C THR A 29 3.76 -3.61 -14.96
N ARG A 30 3.63 -2.29 -15.00
CA ARG A 30 4.41 -1.40 -15.85
C ARG A 30 4.72 -0.10 -15.12
N ASP A 31 5.82 0.54 -15.50
CA ASP A 31 6.17 1.84 -14.94
C ASP A 31 5.13 2.89 -15.33
N ALA A 32 4.72 3.68 -14.36
CA ALA A 32 3.82 4.81 -14.53
C ALA A 32 4.21 5.95 -13.58
N GLU A 33 3.87 7.18 -13.96
CA GLU A 33 4.14 8.35 -13.14
C GLU A 33 3.31 8.33 -11.85
N PHE A 34 3.98 8.55 -10.71
CA PHE A 34 3.36 8.81 -9.42
C PHE A 34 3.70 10.23 -8.98
N HIS A 35 2.68 11.00 -8.61
CA HIS A 35 2.82 12.39 -8.18
C HIS A 35 3.12 12.45 -6.67
N LEU A 36 4.26 13.02 -6.31
CA LEU A 36 4.72 13.18 -4.93
C LEU A 36 4.12 14.45 -4.30
N TYR A 37 4.15 14.51 -2.98
CA TYR A 37 3.56 15.63 -2.22
C TYR A 37 4.26 16.98 -2.50
N ASP A 38 5.53 16.94 -2.90
CA ASP A 38 6.35 18.11 -3.23
C ASP A 38 6.10 18.61 -4.66
N GLY A 39 5.17 17.99 -5.40
CA GLY A 39 4.81 18.34 -6.76
C GLY A 39 5.68 17.68 -7.83
N THR A 40 6.71 16.91 -7.45
CA THR A 40 7.54 16.16 -8.40
C THR A 40 6.87 14.84 -8.81
N THR A 41 7.35 14.23 -9.90
CA THR A 41 6.88 12.91 -10.35
C THR A 41 7.99 11.88 -10.29
N LYS A 42 7.61 10.62 -10.07
CA LYS A 42 8.52 9.48 -10.13
C LYS A 42 7.85 8.31 -10.84
N ASN A 43 8.57 7.67 -11.76
CA ASN A 43 8.11 6.41 -12.35
C ASN A 43 8.23 5.27 -11.32
N VAL A 44 7.13 4.56 -11.11
CA VAL A 44 7.04 3.42 -10.20
C VAL A 44 6.37 2.23 -10.88
N PRO A 45 6.76 0.98 -10.55
CA PRO A 45 6.13 -0.21 -11.10
C PRO A 45 4.68 -0.32 -10.59
N THR A 46 3.74 0.10 -11.43
CA THR A 46 2.33 0.17 -11.09
C THR A 46 1.62 -1.10 -11.53
N MET A 47 1.00 -1.81 -10.59
CA MET A 47 0.22 -3.02 -10.87
C MET A 47 -1.11 -2.67 -11.54
N HIS A 48 -1.58 -3.52 -12.46
CA HIS A 48 -2.85 -3.32 -13.16
C HIS A 48 -3.74 -4.55 -13.07
N THR A 49 -5.05 -4.32 -12.98
CA THR A 49 -6.08 -5.37 -12.98
C THR A 49 -7.38 -4.79 -13.54
N TRP A 50 -8.23 -5.65 -14.10
CA TRP A 50 -9.56 -5.29 -14.58
C TRP A 50 -10.57 -6.30 -14.05
N ARG A 51 -11.21 -5.98 -12.92
CA ARG A 51 -12.18 -6.84 -12.23
C ARG A 51 -13.23 -6.00 -11.53
N ARG A 52 -14.28 -6.65 -11.03
CA ARG A 52 -15.28 -6.02 -10.17
C ARG A 52 -14.70 -5.93 -8.76
N TYR A 53 -14.69 -4.71 -8.21
CA TYR A 53 -14.33 -4.42 -6.83
C TYR A 53 -15.43 -3.56 -6.22
N ASN A 54 -15.59 -3.62 -4.90
CA ASN A 54 -16.34 -2.58 -4.20
C ASN A 54 -15.51 -1.30 -4.26
N TYR A 55 -16.11 -0.23 -4.77
CA TYR A 55 -15.47 1.07 -4.90
C TYR A 55 -16.50 2.18 -4.75
N GLY A 56 -16.05 3.39 -4.45
CA GLY A 56 -16.94 4.53 -4.34
C GLY A 56 -16.21 5.85 -4.14
N VAL A 57 -17.00 6.92 -4.01
CA VAL A 57 -16.53 8.28 -3.77
C VAL A 57 -16.95 8.70 -2.37
N LEU A 58 -16.01 9.24 -1.61
CA LEU A 58 -16.22 9.82 -0.30
C LEU A 58 -16.14 11.34 -0.44
N SER A 59 -17.29 11.95 -0.75
CA SER A 59 -17.39 13.38 -1.08
C SER A 59 -16.93 14.28 0.06
N ASP A 60 -17.29 13.93 1.31
CA ASP A 60 -17.00 14.74 2.51
C ASP A 60 -15.50 14.92 2.75
N VAL A 61 -14.69 13.96 2.29
CA VAL A 61 -13.22 13.98 2.41
C VAL A 61 -12.51 14.07 1.07
N LYS A 62 -13.25 14.34 -0.02
CA LYS A 62 -12.73 14.47 -1.40
C LYS A 62 -11.85 13.28 -1.82
N ALA A 63 -12.26 12.06 -1.51
CA ALA A 63 -11.49 10.84 -1.79
C ALA A 63 -12.29 9.81 -2.60
N LYS A 64 -11.57 8.82 -3.14
CA LYS A 64 -12.14 7.59 -3.71
C LYS A 64 -11.62 6.40 -2.92
N PHE A 65 -12.43 5.36 -2.76
CA PHE A 65 -12.01 4.10 -2.14
C PHE A 65 -12.19 2.92 -3.10
N ALA A 66 -11.41 1.87 -2.88
CA ALA A 66 -11.58 0.56 -3.50
C ALA A 66 -11.16 -0.51 -2.50
N GLU A 67 -11.91 -1.62 -2.43
CA GLU A 67 -11.63 -2.74 -1.54
C GLU A 67 -10.84 -3.83 -2.27
N LEU A 68 -9.69 -4.22 -1.71
CA LEU A 68 -8.85 -5.31 -2.21
C LEU A 68 -8.74 -6.39 -1.14
N PRO A 69 -9.50 -7.49 -1.22
CA PRO A 69 -9.52 -8.50 -0.17
C PRO A 69 -8.26 -9.38 -0.19
N TYR A 70 -7.76 -9.70 1.00
CA TYR A 70 -6.78 -10.76 1.23
C TYR A 70 -7.48 -12.12 1.41
N GLN A 71 -6.75 -13.22 1.16
CA GLN A 71 -7.17 -14.59 1.44
C GLN A 71 -7.10 -14.91 2.94
#